data_AF-A0A3A8Y8P5-F1
#
_entry.id   AF-A0A3A8Y8P5-F1
#
_cell.length_a   1.000
_cell.length_b   1.000
_cell.length_c   1.000
_cell.angle_alpha   90.00
_cell.angle_beta   90.00
_cell.angle_gamma   90.00
#
_symmetry.space_group_name_H-M   'P 1'
#
loop_
_entity.id
_entity.type
_entity.pdbx_description
1 polymer ?
#
loop_
_entity_poly.entity_id
_entity_poly.type
_entity_poly.pdbx_seq_one_letter_code
_entity_poly.pdbx_strand_id
1 'polypeptide(L)'
;MIDSRCGLHCTGCEFKESCGCGGCIETDGHPFHGECPVAVCCQDKGYVHCGQCPEIPCELLTKYSCDPEHGDTPHGARIEQCRQWKADEEAGI
;
A
#
# COMPACT_ATOMS: atom_id res chain seq x y z
N MET A 1 -10.42 7.72 0.33
CA MET A 1 -10.63 6.39 0.98
C MET A 1 -9.33 5.64 0.95
N ILE A 2 -8.95 5.05 2.08
CA ILE A 2 -7.74 4.23 2.23
C ILE A 2 -8.17 2.76 2.14
N ASP A 3 -7.62 2.01 1.18
CA ASP A 3 -8.02 0.61 0.92
C ASP A 3 -6.83 -0.38 0.91
N SER A 4 -5.63 0.12 1.24
CA SER A 4 -4.44 -0.68 1.47
C SER A 4 -3.46 0.05 2.39
N ARG A 5 -2.47 -0.69 2.91
CA ARG A 5 -1.41 -0.11 3.74
C ARG A 5 -0.34 0.60 2.90
N CYS A 6 -0.03 0.09 1.71
CA CYS A 6 1.13 0.51 0.92
C CYS A 6 0.83 1.59 -0.13
N GLY A 7 -0.42 2.01 -0.31
CA GLY A 7 -0.83 2.98 -1.33
C GLY A 7 -1.24 2.37 -2.68
N LEU A 8 -1.18 1.05 -2.83
CA LEU A 8 -1.74 0.37 -4.00
C LEU A 8 -3.26 0.28 -3.84
N HIS A 9 -4.03 0.82 -4.77
CA HIS A 9 -5.50 0.71 -4.72
C HIS A 9 -5.92 -0.75 -4.86
N CYS A 10 -6.42 -1.33 -3.77
CA CYS A 10 -7.02 -2.66 -3.81
C CYS A 10 -8.41 -2.64 -4.46
N THR A 11 -9.05 -1.48 -4.49
CA THR A 11 -10.30 -1.22 -5.19
C THR A 11 -10.01 -1.09 -6.68
N GLY A 12 -10.43 -2.09 -7.47
CA GLY A 12 -10.12 -2.19 -8.89
C GLY A 12 -8.83 -2.97 -9.22
N CYS A 13 -8.20 -3.59 -8.23
CA CYS A 13 -7.08 -4.49 -8.44
C CYS A 13 -7.55 -5.79 -9.14
N GLU A 14 -6.98 -6.10 -10.31
CA GLU A 14 -7.35 -7.27 -11.12
C GLU A 14 -7.19 -8.61 -10.37
N PHE A 15 -6.23 -8.67 -9.43
CA PHE A 15 -5.97 -9.86 -8.62
C PHE A 15 -7.11 -10.23 -7.67
N LYS A 16 -8.04 -9.30 -7.39
CA LYS A 16 -9.26 -9.64 -6.66
C LYS A 16 -10.10 -10.67 -7.41
N GLU A 17 -10.26 -10.47 -8.72
CA GLU A 17 -11.06 -11.37 -9.55
C GLU A 17 -10.22 -12.55 -10.06
N SER A 18 -9.01 -12.29 -10.58
CA SER A 18 -8.19 -13.32 -11.22
C SER A 18 -7.56 -14.32 -10.24
N CYS A 19 -7.32 -13.92 -8.99
CA CYS A 19 -6.70 -14.76 -7.97
C CYS A 19 -7.57 -14.93 -6.71
N GLY A 20 -8.80 -14.42 -6.70
CA GLY A 20 -9.65 -14.45 -5.51
C GLY A 20 -9.04 -13.67 -4.32
N CYS A 21 -8.24 -12.64 -4.58
CA CYS A 21 -7.61 -11.84 -3.54
C CYS A 21 -8.68 -11.09 -2.71
N GLY A 22 -8.68 -11.27 -1.39
CA GLY A 22 -9.58 -10.51 -0.50
C GLY A 22 -9.24 -9.01 -0.41
N GLY A 23 -8.03 -8.62 -0.79
CA GLY A 23 -7.52 -7.25 -0.70
C GLY A 23 -6.86 -6.96 0.65
N CYS A 24 -6.03 -5.92 0.68
CA CYS A 24 -5.10 -5.68 1.79
C CYS A 24 -5.80 -5.44 3.15
N ILE A 25 -6.82 -4.59 3.20
CA ILE A 25 -7.50 -4.26 4.47
C ILE A 25 -8.36 -5.42 4.97
N GLU A 26 -9.16 -6.02 4.08
CA GLU A 26 -10.09 -7.12 4.42
C GLU A 26 -9.37 -8.39 4.91
N THR A 27 -8.13 -8.59 4.45
CA THR A 27 -7.30 -9.75 4.83
C THR A 27 -6.27 -9.41 5.89
N ASP A 28 -6.33 -8.22 6.47
CA ASP A 28 -5.35 -7.70 7.42
C ASP A 28 -3.88 -7.89 6.95
N GLY A 29 -3.61 -7.52 5.71
CA GLY A 29 -2.26 -7.61 5.13
C GLY A 29 -1.90 -8.98 4.53
N HIS A 30 -2.88 -9.86 4.28
CA HIS A 30 -2.68 -11.17 3.66
C HIS A 30 -3.33 -11.26 2.26
N PRO A 31 -2.81 -10.55 1.24
CA PRO A 31 -3.28 -10.69 -0.14
C PRO A 31 -3.05 -12.11 -0.70
N PHE A 32 -3.40 -12.34 -1.97
CA PHE A 32 -3.35 -13.66 -2.61
C PHE A 32 -1.97 -14.37 -2.53
N HIS A 33 -0.88 -13.61 -2.39
CA HIS A 33 0.48 -14.15 -2.30
C HIS A 33 0.97 -14.36 -0.85
N GLY A 34 0.06 -14.34 0.14
CA GLY A 34 0.38 -14.49 1.56
C GLY A 34 0.66 -13.17 2.27
N GLU A 35 1.28 -13.24 3.45
CA GLU A 35 1.58 -12.08 4.30
C GLU A 35 2.42 -11.03 3.57
N CYS A 36 1.96 -9.78 3.58
CA CYS A 36 2.62 -8.66 2.91
C CYS A 36 3.62 -7.96 3.87
N PRO A 37 4.93 -7.96 3.58
CA PRO A 37 5.93 -7.32 4.44
C PRO A 37 5.71 -5.82 4.65
N VAL A 38 5.16 -5.12 3.65
CA VAL A 38 4.84 -3.70 3.77
C VAL A 38 3.66 -3.47 4.73
N ALA A 39 2.65 -4.35 4.68
CA ALA A 39 1.50 -4.27 5.57
C ALA A 39 1.90 -4.55 7.03
N VAL A 40 2.67 -5.61 7.27
CA VAL A 40 3.22 -5.94 8.61
C VAL A 40 4.01 -4.76 9.17
N CYS A 41 4.96 -4.22 8.41
CA CYS A 41 5.76 -3.07 8.84
C CYS A 41 4.90 -1.83 9.16
N CYS A 42 3.86 -1.56 8.37
CA CYS A 42 2.93 -0.46 8.61
C CYS A 42 2.14 -0.66 9.91
N GLN A 43 1.57 -1.86 10.10
CA GLN A 43 0.74 -2.22 11.25
C GLN A 43 1.56 -2.27 12.55
N ASP A 44 2.75 -2.86 12.54
CA ASP A 44 3.65 -2.92 13.71
C ASP A 44 4.05 -1.54 14.21
N LYS A 45 4.19 -0.57 13.30
CA LYS A 45 4.46 0.83 13.64
C LYS A 45 3.19 1.60 14.05
N GLY A 46 2.02 0.97 14.03
CA GLY A 46 0.74 1.57 14.42
C GLY A 46 0.15 2.53 13.39
N TYR A 47 0.58 2.46 12.12
CA TYR A 47 0.08 3.33 11.06
C TYR A 47 -1.08 2.68 10.30
N VAL A 48 -2.02 3.53 9.86
CA VAL A 48 -3.13 3.12 8.99
C VAL A 48 -2.64 2.84 7.57
N HIS A 49 -1.73 3.66 7.07
CA HIS A 49 -1.07 3.51 5.78
C HIS A 49 0.35 4.10 5.84
N CYS A 50 1.23 3.68 4.91
CA CYS A 50 2.63 4.09 4.92
C CYS A 50 2.85 5.60 4.81
N GLY A 51 1.86 6.37 4.33
CA GLY A 51 1.91 7.83 4.26
C GLY A 51 2.01 8.52 5.62
N GLN A 52 1.61 7.84 6.70
CA GLN A 52 1.78 8.34 8.07
C GLN A 52 3.19 8.08 8.62
N CYS A 53 3.99 7.25 7.95
CA CYS A 53 5.35 6.96 8.37
C CYS A 53 6.27 8.16 8.07
N PRO A 54 7.00 8.70 9.06
CA PRO A 54 7.89 9.84 8.86
C PRO A 54 9.10 9.53 7.96
N GLU A 55 9.35 8.24 7.70
CA GLU A 55 10.45 7.77 6.84
C GLU A 55 10.02 7.58 5.37
N ILE A 56 8.81 7.98 4.98
CA ILE A 56 8.32 7.75 3.61
C ILE A 56 9.06 8.64 2.56
N PRO A 57 9.55 8.09 1.44
CA PRO A 57 9.55 6.67 1.10
C PRO A 57 10.72 5.93 1.75
N CYS A 58 10.41 4.91 2.55
CA CYS A 58 11.43 4.05 3.12
C CYS A 58 11.91 3.05 2.06
N GLU A 59 13.04 2.41 2.32
CA GLU A 59 13.64 1.44 1.38
C GLU A 59 12.68 0.29 1.06
N LEU A 60 11.96 -0.23 2.05
CA LEU A 60 11.00 -1.32 1.86
C LEU A 60 9.90 -0.94 0.87
N LEU A 61 9.25 0.21 1.06
CA LEU A 61 8.19 0.65 0.17
C LEU A 61 8.73 0.96 -1.24
N THR A 62 9.91 1.58 -1.33
CA THR A 62 10.58 1.87 -2.60
C THR A 62 10.87 0.61 -3.40
N LYS A 63 11.36 -0.46 -2.75
CA LYS A 63 11.59 -1.76 -3.41
C LYS A 63 10.32 -2.32 -4.02
N TYR A 64 9.19 -2.25 -3.31
CA TYR A 64 7.90 -2.74 -3.82
C TYR A 64 7.30 -1.86 -4.93
N SER A 65 7.56 -0.54 -4.88
CA SER A 65 7.01 0.42 -5.83
C SER A 65 7.82 0.52 -7.13
N CYS A 66 9.13 0.27 -7.06
CA CYS A 66 10.07 0.44 -8.16
C CYS A 66 10.75 -0.86 -8.59
N ASP A 67 10.20 -2.02 -8.19
CA ASP A 67 10.65 -3.30 -8.70
C ASP A 67 10.46 -3.35 -10.23
N PRO A 68 11.48 -3.76 -11.01
CA PRO A 68 11.43 -3.69 -12.47
C PRO A 68 10.42 -4.67 -13.10
N GLU A 69 9.99 -5.72 -12.40
CA GLU A 69 9.09 -6.75 -12.92
C GLU A 69 7.69 -6.66 -12.29
N HIS A 70 7.62 -6.35 -10.99
CA HIS A 70 6.41 -6.39 -10.18
C HIS A 70 6.08 -5.05 -9.50
N GLY A 71 6.81 -3.99 -9.84
CA GLY A 71 6.61 -2.65 -9.31
C GLY A 71 5.42 -1.93 -9.94
N ASP A 72 5.24 -0.68 -9.53
CA ASP A 72 4.18 0.17 -10.07
C ASP A 72 4.48 0.61 -11.51
N THR A 73 3.45 0.88 -12.30
CA THR A 73 3.61 1.60 -13.57
C THR A 73 2.75 2.86 -13.54
N PRO A 74 3.32 4.06 -13.38
CA PRO A 74 4.76 4.36 -13.26
C PRO A 74 5.36 3.95 -11.90
N HIS A 75 6.68 3.71 -11.86
CA HIS A 75 7.42 3.54 -10.60
C HIS A 75 7.11 4.68 -9.63
N GLY A 76 6.87 4.35 -8.37
CA GLY A 76 6.53 5.35 -7.35
C GLY A 76 5.03 5.61 -7.19
N ALA A 77 4.14 5.05 -8.01
CA ALA A 77 2.71 5.39 -7.96
C ALA A 77 2.09 5.19 -6.57
N ARG A 78 2.38 4.07 -5.89
CA ARG A 78 1.86 3.82 -4.53
C ARG A 78 2.46 4.75 -3.47
N ILE A 79 3.68 5.24 -3.69
CA ILE A 79 4.33 6.23 -2.81
C ILE A 79 3.60 7.57 -2.90
N GLU A 80 3.32 8.04 -4.12
CA GLU A 80 2.56 9.29 -4.30
C GLU A 80 1.14 9.16 -3.75
N GLN A 81 0.51 7.99 -3.92
CA GLN A 81 -0.81 7.75 -3.32
C GLN A 81 -0.77 7.81 -1.79
N CYS A 82 0.24 7.25 -1.15
CA CYS A 82 0.42 7.36 0.30
C CYS A 82 0.56 8.82 0.76
N ARG A 83 1.30 9.64 0.02
CA ARG A 83 1.45 11.08 0.31
C ARG A 83 0.13 11.82 0.15
N GLN A 84 -0.64 11.49 -0.89
CA GLN A 84 -1.95 12.10 -1.11
C GLN A 84 -2.91 11.77 0.03
N TRP A 85 -2.99 10.51 0.46
CA TRP A 85 -3.82 10.14 1.62
C TRP A 85 -3.42 10.89 2.88
N LYS A 86 -2.11 11.05 3.12
CA LYS A 86 -1.63 11.82 4.27
C LYS A 86 -2.04 13.29 4.20
N ALA A 87 -1.95 13.89 3.01
CA ALA A 87 -2.37 15.27 2.77
C ALA A 87 -3.89 15.44 2.94
N ASP A 88 -4.69 14.48 2.45
CA ASP A 88 -6.15 14.49 2.61
C ASP A 88 -6.54 14.40 4.10
N GLU A 89 -5.88 13.52 4.87
CA GLU A 89 -6.07 13.41 6.32
C GLU A 89 -5.74 14.73 7.05
N GLU A 90 -4.64 15.40 6.67
CA GLU A 90 -4.25 16.69 7.25
C GLU A 90 -5.17 17.84 6.85
N ALA A 91 -5.78 17.75 5.67
CA ALA A 91 -6.78 18.69 5.19
C ALA A 91 -8.19 18.41 5.77
N GLY A 92 -8.40 17.26 6.43
CA GLY A 92 -9.70 16.84 6.95
C GLY A 92 -10.71 16.48 5.86
N ILE A 93 -10.24 15.94 4.74
CA ILE A 93 -11.03 15.53 3.56
C ILE A 93 -11.42 14.05 3.65
#